data_AF-A0A944KY94-F1
#
_entry.id   AF-A0A944KY94-F1
#
_cell.length_a   1.000
_cell.length_b   1.000
_cell.length_c   1.000
_cell.angle_alpha   90.00
_cell.angle_beta   90.00
_cell.angle_gamma   90.00
#
_symmetry.space_group_name_H-M   'P 1'
#
loop_
_entity.id
_entity.type
_entity.pdbx_description
1 polymer ?
#
loop_
_entity_poly.entity_id
_entity_poly.type
_entity_poly.pdbx_seq_one_letter_code
_entity_poly.pdbx_strand_id
1 'polypeptide(L)'
;MARTLLGALRNRATATPVPFTSRTRSYGRSLFGSQRGATAQLNSMGSVSTLFAIVNRTAKAEAGVGWHLYRKAKSGKTEDRVEVTAHAALDLWNKPNEFYTQSVFVEAGAQHKQLTGEQWWVIARDERFDIPLEMWPVRPDRMEPVPDPDHFLSGYMYTGPDGQQIALRKEDVIFIRTPHPTDPYRGIGPVQALLTDLDAVRYSAEWNRNFFLNSAEPGGIIEVPNHLGDDEYNELRDRWNEQHKGIANAHRVAILEHGTWKDRKFTQRDMQFVELRNVSREVIREAFGFPKPMLGAVDDVNRANADAGEVMFARWLCVPDLEAIKDALNHQLLPLYGPTGEGLEFDYENPVPDDREADSAELTARANAAAVLVSQGFDAAGTLSAVGLPDIPHTGRPAPAQSAGPADGWAAAVAGLTGDGIEAAMRWEAVAEIDDNTCKPCADNDGKTYRNRAAAYRDYPGGSGYVKCVGAEYGNECRCKVVKRRKTGDDE
;
A
#
# COMPACT_ATOMS: atom_id res chain seq x y z
N MET A 1 -28.44 -17.63 12.10
CA MET A 1 -29.22 -18.85 11.79
C MET A 1 -29.12 -19.84 12.93
N ALA A 2 -30.23 -20.40 13.41
CA ALA A 2 -30.21 -21.56 14.29
C ALA A 2 -29.41 -22.68 13.61
N ARG A 3 -28.45 -23.30 14.31
CA ARG A 3 -27.71 -24.46 13.78
C ARG A 3 -28.75 -25.49 13.34
N THR A 4 -28.74 -25.86 12.06
CA THR A 4 -29.55 -26.99 11.60
C THR A 4 -29.14 -28.24 12.40
N LEU A 5 -30.06 -29.18 12.62
CA LEU A 5 -29.75 -30.46 13.30
C LEU A 5 -28.53 -31.17 12.66
N LEU A 6 -28.35 -31.01 11.35
CA LEU A 6 -27.16 -31.45 10.60
C LEU A 6 -25.91 -30.62 10.91
N GLY A 7 -26.01 -29.32 11.13
CA GLY A 7 -24.91 -28.45 11.55
C GLY A 7 -24.38 -28.77 12.96
N ALA A 8 -25.22 -29.31 13.85
CA ALA A 8 -24.80 -29.80 15.17
C ALA A 8 -24.08 -31.17 15.11
N LEU A 9 -24.33 -31.95 14.05
CA LEU A 9 -23.65 -33.22 13.76
C LEU A 9 -22.39 -33.05 12.88
N ARG A 10 -22.29 -31.95 12.13
CA ARG A 10 -21.16 -31.63 11.24
C ARG A 10 -19.91 -31.35 12.08
N ASN A 11 -18.80 -31.99 11.72
CA ASN A 11 -17.46 -31.90 12.36
C ASN A 11 -17.25 -32.75 13.64
N ARG A 12 -17.97 -33.86 13.80
CA ARG A 12 -17.68 -34.88 14.83
C ARG A 12 -17.15 -36.19 14.24
N ALA A 13 -16.38 -36.14 13.15
CA ALA A 13 -15.56 -37.30 12.82
C ALA A 13 -14.54 -37.46 13.97
N THR A 14 -14.61 -38.57 14.71
CA THR A 14 -13.74 -38.84 15.86
C THR A 14 -12.27 -39.00 15.46
N ALA A 15 -11.99 -39.23 14.18
CA ALA A 15 -10.64 -39.30 13.66
C ALA A 15 -10.56 -38.64 12.26
N THR A 16 -9.37 -38.19 11.88
CA THR A 16 -9.07 -37.76 10.52
C THR A 16 -9.21 -38.93 9.54
N PRO A 17 -9.69 -38.69 8.31
CA PRO A 17 -9.86 -39.76 7.33
C PRO A 17 -8.53 -40.33 6.82
N VAL A 18 -7.43 -39.59 6.99
CA VAL A 18 -6.06 -40.00 6.66
C VAL A 18 -5.11 -39.61 7.79
N PRO A 19 -4.04 -40.39 8.01
CA PRO A 19 -3.00 -40.03 8.98
C PRO A 19 -2.08 -38.96 8.38
N PHE A 20 -2.06 -37.77 8.98
CA PHE A 20 -1.16 -36.68 8.58
C PHE A 20 0.24 -36.79 9.22
N THR A 21 0.46 -37.77 10.09
CA THR A 21 1.74 -38.09 10.70
C THR A 21 1.87 -39.59 10.96
N SER A 22 3.11 -40.07 11.12
CA SER A 22 3.40 -41.48 11.39
C SER A 22 2.84 -41.92 12.74
N ARG A 23 2.15 -43.08 12.76
CA ARG A 23 1.73 -43.76 14.00
C ARG A 23 2.89 -44.41 14.76
N THR A 24 4.00 -44.67 14.07
CA THR A 24 5.23 -45.16 14.70
C THR A 24 5.96 -43.96 15.31
N ARG A 25 6.14 -43.96 16.65
CA ARG A 25 6.96 -43.00 17.39
C ARG A 25 8.42 -43.09 16.91
N SER A 26 8.73 -42.40 15.83
CA SER A 26 10.11 -42.07 15.50
C SER A 26 10.57 -40.99 16.47
N TYR A 27 11.14 -41.39 17.60
CA TYR A 27 11.96 -40.54 18.49
C TYR A 27 13.29 -40.16 17.81
N GLY A 28 13.23 -39.80 16.53
CA GLY A 28 14.36 -39.64 15.64
C GLY A 28 14.26 -38.31 14.92
N ARG A 29 14.79 -37.27 15.56
CA ARG A 29 15.39 -36.08 14.92
C ARG A 29 14.66 -35.52 13.69
N SER A 30 13.59 -34.77 13.95
CA SER A 30 13.35 -33.50 13.24
C SER A 30 12.50 -32.53 14.08
N LEU A 31 12.78 -32.42 15.39
CA LEU A 31 12.23 -31.36 16.24
C LEU A 31 12.92 -29.99 16.01
N PHE A 32 13.93 -29.93 15.12
CA PHE A 32 14.77 -28.74 14.91
C PHE A 32 14.80 -28.25 13.45
N GLY A 33 13.85 -28.70 12.63
CA GLY A 33 13.80 -28.39 11.19
C GLY A 33 12.95 -27.18 10.82
N SER A 34 12.89 -26.13 11.64
CA SER A 34 12.14 -24.90 11.29
C SER A 34 12.53 -23.66 12.10
N GLN A 35 12.98 -23.80 13.36
CA GLN A 35 13.25 -22.62 14.21
C GLN A 35 14.28 -21.63 13.63
N ARG A 36 15.28 -22.11 12.89
CA ARG A 36 16.28 -21.23 12.25
C ARG A 36 15.68 -20.32 11.18
N GLY A 37 14.60 -20.74 10.51
CA GLY A 37 13.92 -19.97 9.46
C GLY A 37 13.12 -18.82 10.05
N ALA A 38 12.23 -19.11 11.01
CA ALA A 38 11.36 -18.11 11.61
C ALA A 38 12.14 -17.01 12.34
N THR A 39 13.17 -17.34 13.14
CA THR A 39 14.01 -16.33 13.78
C THR A 39 14.75 -15.46 12.75
N ALA A 40 15.23 -16.04 11.64
CA ALA A 40 15.87 -15.28 10.57
C ALA A 40 14.87 -14.33 9.88
N GLN A 41 13.66 -14.79 9.57
CA GLN A 41 12.58 -13.96 9.01
C GLN A 41 12.24 -12.78 9.92
N LEU A 42 12.11 -13.03 11.24
CA LEU A 42 11.84 -11.98 12.23
C LEU A 42 12.96 -10.94 12.28
N ASN A 43 14.23 -11.39 12.30
CA ASN A 43 15.38 -10.50 12.34
C ASN A 43 15.55 -9.69 11.05
N SER A 44 15.12 -10.24 9.89
CA SER A 44 15.20 -9.57 8.59
C SER A 44 14.47 -8.22 8.55
N MET A 45 13.37 -8.10 9.33
CA MET A 45 12.62 -6.84 9.45
C MET A 45 13.51 -5.70 9.97
N GLY A 46 14.42 -5.98 10.89
CA GLY A 46 15.33 -4.97 11.45
C GLY A 46 16.50 -4.63 10.53
N SER A 47 16.86 -5.50 9.58
CA SER A 47 18.02 -5.30 8.70
C SER A 47 17.70 -4.65 7.35
N VAL A 48 16.46 -4.79 6.84
CA VAL A 48 16.09 -4.31 5.50
C VAL A 48 14.97 -3.27 5.58
N SER A 49 15.29 -2.03 5.24
CA SER A 49 14.37 -0.88 5.40
C SER A 49 13.09 -0.99 4.56
N THR A 50 13.16 -1.54 3.35
CA THR A 50 11.99 -1.73 2.48
C THR A 50 11.02 -2.75 3.06
N LEU A 51 11.57 -3.85 3.59
CA LEU A 51 10.78 -4.88 4.27
C LEU A 51 10.10 -4.30 5.52
N PHE A 52 10.86 -3.56 6.35
CA PHE A 52 10.29 -2.83 7.49
C PHE A 52 9.13 -1.93 7.07
N ALA A 53 9.31 -1.12 6.01
CA ALA A 53 8.28 -0.17 5.56
C ALA A 53 6.99 -0.87 5.09
N ILE A 54 7.10 -1.99 4.37
CA ILE A 54 5.96 -2.81 3.93
C ILE A 54 5.25 -3.39 5.15
N VAL A 55 5.96 -4.16 5.97
CA VAL A 55 5.39 -4.88 7.11
C VAL A 55 4.76 -3.91 8.11
N ASN A 56 5.47 -2.83 8.47
CA ASN A 56 4.97 -1.83 9.41
C ASN A 56 3.75 -1.08 8.86
N ARG A 57 3.70 -0.78 7.56
CA ARG A 57 2.54 -0.07 6.98
C ARG A 57 1.31 -0.96 6.92
N THR A 58 1.47 -2.23 6.51
CA THR A 58 0.39 -3.22 6.52
C THR A 58 -0.12 -3.44 7.95
N ALA A 59 0.77 -3.70 8.91
CA ALA A 59 0.40 -3.94 10.29
C ALA A 59 -0.33 -2.75 10.95
N LYS A 60 0.10 -1.51 10.66
CA LYS A 60 -0.58 -0.30 11.14
C LYS A 60 -1.94 -0.06 10.49
N ALA A 61 -2.07 -0.38 9.21
CA ALA A 61 -3.34 -0.28 8.51
C ALA A 61 -4.36 -1.26 9.11
N GLU A 62 -3.96 -2.51 9.35
CA GLU A 62 -4.80 -3.51 10.04
C GLU A 62 -5.15 -3.09 11.48
N ALA A 63 -4.17 -2.59 12.23
CA ALA A 63 -4.37 -2.14 13.62
C ALA A 63 -5.24 -0.88 13.75
N GLY A 64 -5.37 -0.10 12.68
CA GLY A 64 -6.19 1.11 12.65
C GLY A 64 -7.68 0.85 12.41
N VAL A 65 -8.06 -0.40 12.11
CA VAL A 65 -9.46 -0.76 11.79
C VAL A 65 -10.30 -0.88 13.06
N GLY A 66 -11.48 -0.25 13.05
CA GLY A 66 -12.48 -0.37 14.10
C GLY A 66 -13.14 -1.75 14.11
N TRP A 67 -13.24 -2.36 15.29
CA TRP A 67 -13.88 -3.66 15.49
C TRP A 67 -15.11 -3.53 16.38
N HIS A 68 -16.17 -4.23 16.00
CA HIS A 68 -17.46 -4.17 16.66
C HIS A 68 -18.00 -5.57 16.90
N LEU A 69 -18.75 -5.71 17.99
CA LEU A 69 -19.43 -6.95 18.33
C LEU A 69 -20.92 -6.79 18.06
N TYR A 70 -21.51 -7.74 17.35
CA TYR A 70 -22.91 -7.72 16.97
C TYR A 70 -23.64 -8.96 17.47
N ARG A 71 -24.93 -8.80 17.72
CA ARG A 71 -25.87 -9.91 17.84
C ARG A 71 -26.44 -10.22 16.46
N LYS A 72 -26.31 -11.47 16.05
CA LYS A 72 -26.81 -11.99 14.77
C LYS A 72 -28.29 -11.70 14.61
N ALA A 73 -28.66 -11.10 13.49
CA ALA A 73 -30.06 -10.90 13.12
C ALA A 73 -30.79 -12.23 12.90
N LYS A 74 -32.08 -12.28 13.25
CA LYS A 74 -32.94 -13.44 12.93
C LYS A 74 -33.15 -13.57 11.42
N SER A 75 -33.20 -12.45 10.71
CA SER A 75 -33.32 -12.39 9.25
C SER A 75 -32.07 -12.91 8.52
N GLY A 76 -30.92 -12.95 9.20
CA GLY A 76 -29.63 -13.29 8.60
C GLY A 76 -28.99 -12.17 7.79
N LYS A 77 -29.63 -11.00 7.72
CA LYS A 77 -29.11 -9.81 7.04
C LYS A 77 -28.17 -9.01 7.95
N THR A 78 -27.19 -8.33 7.37
CA THR A 78 -26.16 -7.60 8.12
C THR A 78 -26.69 -6.30 8.70
N GLU A 79 -27.56 -5.60 7.96
CA GLU A 79 -28.21 -4.35 8.37
C GLU A 79 -29.16 -4.51 9.57
N ASP A 80 -29.66 -5.71 9.80
CA ASP A 80 -30.61 -6.00 10.90
C ASP A 80 -29.89 -6.44 12.19
N ARG A 81 -28.54 -6.48 12.19
CA ARG A 81 -27.76 -6.87 13.36
C ARG A 81 -27.84 -5.77 14.41
N VAL A 82 -27.79 -6.17 15.68
CA VAL A 82 -27.81 -5.23 16.80
C VAL A 82 -26.42 -5.18 17.41
N GLU A 83 -25.82 -4.00 17.44
CA GLU A 83 -24.52 -3.80 18.07
C GLU A 83 -24.58 -4.10 19.58
N VAL A 84 -23.57 -4.80 20.07
CA VAL A 84 -23.38 -5.15 21.48
C VAL A 84 -22.18 -4.37 21.98
N THR A 85 -22.43 -3.38 22.84
CA THR A 85 -21.40 -2.48 23.35
C THR A 85 -20.78 -2.94 24.67
N ALA A 86 -21.31 -4.00 25.29
CA ALA A 86 -20.80 -4.55 26.55
C ALA A 86 -20.83 -6.09 26.54
N HIS A 87 -19.65 -6.70 26.54
CA HIS A 87 -19.46 -8.15 26.65
C HIS A 87 -17.99 -8.45 26.97
N ALA A 88 -17.70 -9.48 27.78
CA ALA A 88 -16.34 -9.84 28.17
C ALA A 88 -15.39 -10.11 26.97
N ALA A 89 -15.92 -10.68 25.88
CA ALA A 89 -15.16 -10.87 24.64
C ALA A 89 -14.75 -9.53 23.99
N LEU A 90 -15.63 -8.52 24.03
CA LEU A 90 -15.32 -7.18 23.50
C LEU A 90 -14.30 -6.48 24.40
N ASP A 91 -14.44 -6.62 25.72
CA ASP A 91 -13.50 -6.06 26.69
C ASP A 91 -12.09 -6.66 26.49
N LEU A 92 -12.01 -7.98 26.34
CA LEU A 92 -10.76 -8.69 26.03
C LEU A 92 -10.18 -8.25 24.69
N TRP A 93 -11.00 -8.10 23.65
CA TRP A 93 -10.50 -7.65 22.34
C TRP A 93 -9.95 -6.22 22.38
N ASN A 94 -10.61 -5.33 23.13
CA ASN A 94 -10.18 -3.93 23.27
C ASN A 94 -8.93 -3.78 24.15
N LYS A 95 -8.80 -4.62 25.18
CA LYS A 95 -7.64 -4.67 26.06
C LYS A 95 -7.19 -6.13 26.25
N PRO A 96 -6.41 -6.69 25.30
CA PRO A 96 -5.98 -8.09 25.32
C PRO A 96 -5.23 -8.50 26.57
N ASN A 97 -4.43 -7.59 27.13
CA ASN A 97 -3.73 -7.78 28.40
C ASN A 97 -3.36 -6.41 28.99
N GLU A 98 -2.62 -6.39 30.09
CA GLU A 98 -2.21 -5.15 30.77
C GLU A 98 -1.29 -4.26 29.90
N PHE A 99 -0.44 -4.86 29.06
CA PHE A 99 0.66 -4.17 28.36
C PHE A 99 0.33 -3.80 26.92
N TYR A 100 -0.62 -4.51 26.31
CA TYR A 100 -1.01 -4.31 24.92
C TYR A 100 -2.41 -3.69 24.84
N THR A 101 -2.50 -2.54 24.16
CA THR A 101 -3.77 -2.08 23.60
C THR A 101 -4.14 -2.95 22.41
N GLN A 102 -5.42 -2.95 22.01
CA GLN A 102 -5.88 -3.64 20.80
C GLN A 102 -5.00 -3.35 19.58
N SER A 103 -4.69 -2.08 19.31
CA SER A 103 -3.88 -1.69 18.15
C SER A 103 -2.49 -2.31 18.16
N VAL A 104 -1.77 -2.25 19.28
CA VAL A 104 -0.41 -2.83 19.39
C VAL A 104 -0.47 -4.37 19.34
N PHE A 105 -1.53 -4.97 19.87
CA PHE A 105 -1.75 -6.41 19.81
C PHE A 105 -1.96 -6.90 18.36
N VAL A 106 -2.83 -6.21 17.61
CA VAL A 106 -3.07 -6.49 16.19
C VAL A 106 -1.80 -6.22 15.38
N GLU A 107 -1.11 -5.11 15.62
CA GLU A 107 0.14 -4.76 14.93
C GLU A 107 1.21 -5.84 15.14
N ALA A 108 1.42 -6.30 16.39
CA ALA A 108 2.38 -7.36 16.70
C ALA A 108 2.01 -8.69 16.01
N GLY A 109 0.73 -9.06 16.01
CA GLY A 109 0.24 -10.24 15.32
C GLY A 109 0.42 -10.17 13.81
N ALA A 110 0.09 -9.03 13.20
CA ALA A 110 0.26 -8.77 11.79
C ALA A 110 1.74 -8.83 11.38
N GLN A 111 2.65 -8.24 12.17
CA GLN A 111 4.10 -8.35 11.94
C GLN A 111 4.55 -9.81 11.91
N HIS A 112 4.12 -10.63 12.87
CA HIS A 112 4.43 -12.07 12.86
C HIS A 112 3.90 -12.76 11.60
N LYS A 113 2.65 -12.48 11.21
CA LYS A 113 2.01 -13.08 10.04
C LYS A 113 2.71 -12.69 8.74
N GLN A 114 3.04 -11.42 8.55
CA GLN A 114 3.71 -10.94 7.34
C GLN A 114 5.13 -11.50 7.20
N LEU A 115 5.82 -11.76 8.32
CA LEU A 115 7.19 -12.28 8.32
C LEU A 115 7.23 -13.80 8.18
N THR A 116 6.38 -14.52 8.91
CA THR A 116 6.47 -15.98 9.04
C THR A 116 5.29 -16.73 8.43
N GLY A 117 4.23 -16.03 8.06
CA GLY A 117 2.95 -16.63 7.66
C GLY A 117 2.10 -17.09 8.85
N GLU A 118 2.53 -16.78 10.07
CA GLU A 118 1.96 -17.31 11.30
C GLU A 118 1.71 -16.20 12.33
N GLN A 119 0.56 -16.28 12.99
CA GLN A 119 0.18 -15.40 14.09
C GLN A 119 -0.45 -16.23 15.19
N TRP A 120 0.21 -16.19 16.34
CA TRP A 120 -0.11 -17.01 17.50
C TRP A 120 -0.57 -16.12 18.65
N TRP A 121 -1.75 -16.40 19.18
CA TRP A 121 -2.22 -15.79 20.42
C TRP A 121 -2.45 -16.87 21.47
N VAL A 122 -1.80 -16.72 22.62
CA VAL A 122 -2.00 -17.62 23.76
C VAL A 122 -3.02 -16.99 24.70
N ILE A 123 -4.03 -17.76 25.06
CA ILE A 123 -5.09 -17.37 25.98
C ILE A 123 -4.66 -17.75 27.39
N ALA A 124 -4.67 -16.78 28.28
CA ALA A 124 -4.55 -17.01 29.72
C ALA A 124 -5.94 -17.05 30.36
N ARG A 125 -6.13 -18.02 31.26
CA ARG A 125 -7.35 -18.25 32.02
C ARG A 125 -7.00 -18.35 33.50
N ASP A 126 -7.93 -18.02 34.37
CA ASP A 126 -7.82 -18.33 35.79
C ASP A 126 -8.30 -19.77 36.02
N GLU A 127 -7.66 -20.50 36.94
CA GLU A 127 -8.03 -21.89 37.26
C GLU A 127 -9.48 -22.04 37.75
N ARG A 128 -10.08 -20.95 38.26
CA ARG A 128 -11.45 -20.91 38.80
C ARG A 128 -12.51 -20.62 37.75
N PHE A 129 -12.14 -20.00 36.63
CA PHE A 129 -13.07 -19.57 35.60
C PHE A 129 -12.56 -20.02 34.23
N ASP A 130 -13.31 -20.91 33.56
CA ASP A 130 -12.96 -21.39 32.22
C ASP A 130 -13.37 -20.41 31.11
N ILE A 131 -13.07 -19.12 31.31
CA ILE A 131 -13.26 -18.06 30.32
C ILE A 131 -11.90 -17.42 29.98
N PRO A 132 -11.69 -16.98 28.73
CA PRO A 132 -10.52 -16.19 28.38
C PRO A 132 -10.46 -14.89 29.20
N LEU A 133 -9.34 -14.65 29.89
CA LEU A 133 -9.11 -13.41 30.65
C LEU A 133 -8.05 -12.52 30.01
N GLU A 134 -7.05 -13.12 29.37
CA GLU A 134 -5.99 -12.41 28.69
C GLU A 134 -5.61 -13.11 27.38
N MET A 135 -5.09 -12.33 26.44
CA MET A 135 -4.55 -12.79 25.17
C MET A 135 -3.16 -12.20 24.96
N TRP A 136 -2.22 -13.08 24.65
CA TRP A 136 -0.80 -12.73 24.51
C TRP A 136 -0.32 -13.04 23.10
N PRO A 137 0.21 -12.05 22.35
CA PRO A 137 0.80 -12.29 21.06
C PRO A 137 2.17 -12.97 21.27
N VAL A 138 2.32 -14.18 20.75
CA VAL A 138 3.52 -14.99 20.95
C VAL A 138 4.31 -15.08 19.65
N ARG A 139 5.64 -15.05 19.77
CA ARG A 139 6.54 -15.18 18.63
C ARG A 139 6.40 -16.56 17.97
N PRO A 140 6.25 -16.62 16.63
CA PRO A 140 6.13 -17.88 15.89
C PRO A 140 7.32 -18.83 16.03
N ASP A 141 8.54 -18.29 16.20
CA ASP A 141 9.75 -19.11 16.33
C ASP A 141 9.82 -19.90 17.65
N ARG A 142 8.94 -19.60 18.60
CA ARG A 142 8.84 -20.26 19.91
C ARG A 142 7.61 -21.15 20.04
N MET A 143 6.81 -21.28 18.99
CA MET A 143 5.60 -22.09 18.98
C MET A 143 5.79 -23.29 18.06
N GLU A 144 5.37 -24.46 18.53
CA GLU A 144 5.39 -25.70 17.76
C GLU A 144 4.04 -26.42 17.88
N PRO A 145 3.34 -26.70 16.78
CA PRO A 145 2.19 -27.60 16.81
C PRO A 145 2.65 -29.02 17.13
N VAL A 146 1.83 -29.77 17.89
CA VAL A 146 2.11 -31.17 18.23
C VAL A 146 1.16 -32.06 17.41
N PRO A 147 1.62 -32.66 16.30
CA PRO A 147 0.79 -33.51 15.44
C PRO A 147 0.21 -34.71 16.20
N ASP A 148 -1.03 -35.05 15.88
CA ASP A 148 -1.71 -36.25 16.36
C ASP A 148 -2.09 -37.15 15.16
N PRO A 149 -1.71 -38.45 15.16
CA PRO A 149 -2.00 -39.35 14.04
C PRO A 149 -3.49 -39.56 13.76
N ASP A 150 -4.35 -39.41 14.77
CA ASP A 150 -5.76 -39.74 14.69
C ASP A 150 -6.65 -38.48 14.73
N HIS A 151 -6.24 -37.40 15.40
CA HIS A 151 -7.02 -36.18 15.62
C HIS A 151 -6.42 -34.94 14.95
N PHE A 152 -5.48 -35.12 14.02
CA PHE A 152 -4.67 -34.08 13.37
C PHE A 152 -3.68 -33.38 14.31
N LEU A 153 -4.16 -32.84 15.43
CA LEU A 153 -3.37 -32.05 16.36
C LEU A 153 -3.70 -32.43 17.80
N SER A 154 -2.68 -32.63 18.64
CA SER A 154 -2.85 -32.90 20.08
C SER A 154 -2.90 -31.60 20.90
N GLY A 155 -2.16 -30.58 20.47
CA GLY A 155 -1.98 -29.33 21.19
C GLY A 155 -0.79 -28.56 20.62
N TYR A 156 -0.23 -27.67 21.43
CA TYR A 156 0.94 -26.86 21.06
C TYR A 156 2.01 -26.93 22.15
N MET A 157 3.24 -26.63 21.78
CA MET A 157 4.37 -26.50 22.68
C MET A 157 4.98 -25.12 22.52
N TYR A 158 5.09 -24.40 23.63
CA TYR A 158 5.79 -23.12 23.69
C TYR A 158 7.17 -23.29 24.32
N THR A 159 8.20 -22.77 23.67
CA THR A 159 9.56 -22.71 24.20
C THR A 159 9.87 -21.30 24.70
N GLY A 160 9.97 -21.12 26.02
CA GLY A 160 10.32 -19.87 26.66
C GLY A 160 11.75 -19.39 26.37
N PRO A 161 12.10 -18.13 26.70
CA PRO A 161 13.45 -17.59 26.51
C PRO A 161 14.56 -18.45 27.15
N ASP A 162 14.28 -19.04 28.32
CA ASP A 162 15.21 -19.88 29.06
C ASP A 162 15.19 -21.35 28.60
N GLY A 163 14.49 -21.65 27.50
CA GLY A 163 14.34 -23.00 26.96
C GLY A 163 13.29 -23.86 27.67
N GLN A 164 12.57 -23.31 28.65
CA GLN A 164 11.46 -23.99 29.30
C GLN A 164 10.38 -24.35 28.28
N GLN A 165 9.94 -25.61 28.29
CA GLN A 165 8.88 -26.10 27.43
C GLN A 165 7.55 -26.08 28.19
N ILE A 166 6.54 -25.41 27.63
CA ILE A 166 5.20 -25.27 28.20
C ILE A 166 4.21 -25.90 27.21
N ALA A 167 3.56 -26.99 27.62
CA ALA A 167 2.52 -27.62 26.83
C ALA A 167 1.23 -26.81 26.93
N LEU A 168 0.65 -26.48 25.78
CA LEU A 168 -0.58 -25.70 25.65
C LEU A 168 -1.67 -26.54 25.01
N ARG A 169 -2.91 -26.41 25.51
CA ARG A 169 -4.06 -27.11 24.95
C ARG A 169 -4.50 -26.44 23.64
N LYS A 170 -5.33 -27.14 22.86
CA LYS A 170 -5.84 -26.61 21.58
C LYS A 170 -6.70 -25.37 21.78
N GLU A 171 -7.46 -25.35 22.86
CA GLU A 171 -8.36 -24.27 23.29
C GLU A 171 -7.66 -23.08 23.97
N ASP A 172 -6.36 -23.19 24.27
CA ASP A 172 -5.56 -22.11 24.86
C ASP A 172 -4.77 -21.32 23.80
N VAL A 173 -4.91 -21.68 22.52
CA VAL A 173 -4.16 -21.06 21.43
C VAL A 173 -5.10 -20.71 20.30
N ILE A 174 -5.13 -19.44 19.93
CA ILE A 174 -5.72 -18.99 18.67
C ILE A 174 -4.59 -18.92 17.65
N PHE A 175 -4.76 -19.66 16.55
CA PHE A 175 -3.77 -19.71 15.49
C PHE A 175 -4.36 -19.20 14.18
N ILE A 176 -3.74 -18.14 13.65
CA ILE A 176 -4.02 -17.56 12.35
C ILE A 176 -2.80 -17.84 11.46
N ARG A 177 -3.03 -18.38 10.27
CA ARG A 177 -1.95 -18.73 9.36
C ARG A 177 -2.31 -18.58 7.90
N THR A 178 -1.30 -18.33 7.09
CA THR A 178 -1.37 -18.49 5.64
C THR A 178 -1.19 -19.96 5.28
N PRO A 179 -1.99 -20.53 4.35
CA PRO A 179 -1.85 -21.94 3.96
C PRO A 179 -0.44 -22.27 3.44
N HIS A 180 0.18 -23.31 3.99
CA HIS A 180 1.46 -23.82 3.50
C HIS A 180 1.23 -25.07 2.62
N PRO A 181 1.78 -25.12 1.39
CA PRO A 181 1.52 -26.23 0.46
C PRO A 181 2.12 -27.58 0.87
N THR A 182 3.20 -27.59 1.66
CA THR A 182 3.92 -28.82 2.04
C THR A 182 3.77 -29.17 3.52
N ASP A 183 3.43 -28.20 4.37
CA ASP A 183 3.25 -28.41 5.81
C ASP A 183 1.79 -28.12 6.19
N PRO A 184 1.00 -29.14 6.60
CA PRO A 184 -0.38 -28.92 7.00
C PRO A 184 -0.51 -28.28 8.40
N TYR A 185 0.56 -28.18 9.19
CA TYR A 185 0.58 -27.68 10.57
C TYR A 185 1.12 -26.25 10.69
N ARG A 186 1.95 -25.78 9.76
CA ARG A 186 2.57 -24.45 9.78
C ARG A 186 2.04 -23.52 8.71
N GLY A 187 2.31 -22.23 8.91
CA GLY A 187 2.09 -21.20 7.89
C GLY A 187 3.34 -20.97 7.04
N ILE A 188 3.17 -20.26 5.92
CA ILE A 188 4.28 -19.76 5.11
C ILE A 188 4.10 -18.26 4.83
N GLY A 189 5.14 -17.48 5.11
CA GLY A 189 5.18 -16.05 4.86
C GLY A 189 5.96 -15.69 3.60
N PRO A 190 5.71 -14.52 3.00
CA PRO A 190 6.44 -14.03 1.82
C PRO A 190 7.94 -13.91 2.06
N VAL A 191 8.36 -13.57 3.29
CA VAL A 191 9.79 -13.44 3.64
C VAL A 191 10.54 -14.76 3.49
N GLN A 192 9.88 -15.91 3.67
CA GLN A 192 10.50 -17.22 3.48
C GLN A 192 11.00 -17.42 2.05
N ALA A 193 10.26 -16.90 1.06
CA ALA A 193 10.66 -16.95 -0.34
C ALA A 193 11.78 -15.93 -0.67
N LEU A 194 11.84 -14.83 0.09
CA LEU A 194 12.78 -13.72 -0.13
C LEU A 194 14.10 -13.83 0.63
N LEU A 195 14.32 -14.85 1.48
CA LEU A 195 15.49 -14.89 2.37
C LEU A 195 16.82 -14.68 1.62
N THR A 196 16.98 -15.32 0.46
CA THR A 196 18.19 -15.18 -0.37
C THR A 196 18.36 -13.76 -0.92
N ASP A 197 17.27 -13.12 -1.37
CA ASP A 197 17.28 -11.76 -1.89
C ASP A 197 17.54 -10.74 -0.78
N LEU A 198 16.97 -10.96 0.40
CA LEU A 198 17.19 -10.13 1.59
C LEU A 198 18.64 -10.22 2.07
N ASP A 199 19.24 -11.43 2.04
CA ASP A 199 20.65 -11.62 2.31
C ASP A 199 21.51 -10.88 1.28
N ALA A 200 21.18 -10.94 -0.02
CA ALA A 200 21.88 -10.19 -1.06
C ALA A 200 21.82 -8.67 -0.83
N VAL A 201 20.67 -8.14 -0.41
CA VAL A 201 20.51 -6.73 -0.03
C VAL A 201 21.39 -6.39 1.17
N ARG A 202 21.36 -7.23 2.22
CA ARG A 202 22.15 -7.01 3.43
C ARG A 202 23.65 -7.03 3.10
N TYR A 203 24.14 -8.03 2.39
CA TYR A 203 25.55 -8.14 2.01
C TYR A 203 25.98 -6.99 1.10
N SER A 204 25.12 -6.55 0.18
CA SER A 204 25.42 -5.38 -0.65
C SER A 204 25.52 -4.10 0.19
N ALA A 205 24.64 -3.93 1.18
CA ALA A 205 24.70 -2.79 2.10
C ALA A 205 25.93 -2.84 3.01
N GLU A 206 26.28 -4.01 3.54
CA GLU A 206 27.48 -4.23 4.37
C GLU A 206 28.76 -4.02 3.55
N TRP A 207 28.81 -4.54 2.32
CA TRP A 207 29.92 -4.32 1.41
C TRP A 207 30.08 -2.83 1.10
N ASN A 208 28.99 -2.11 0.81
CA ASN A 208 29.02 -0.67 0.60
C ASN A 208 29.51 0.08 1.85
N ARG A 209 28.97 -0.27 3.03
CA ARG A 209 29.42 0.31 4.29
C ARG A 209 30.92 0.09 4.49
N ASN A 210 31.41 -1.13 4.26
CA ASN A 210 32.82 -1.46 4.40
C ASN A 210 33.68 -0.79 3.32
N PHE A 211 33.15 -0.62 2.12
CA PHE A 211 33.79 0.13 1.03
C PHE A 211 34.03 1.58 1.44
N PHE A 212 33.02 2.26 2.00
CA PHE A 212 33.16 3.63 2.50
C PHE A 212 34.01 3.72 3.78
N LEU A 213 33.89 2.77 4.71
CA LEU A 213 34.64 2.79 5.97
C LEU A 213 36.13 2.55 5.80
N ASN A 214 36.49 1.61 4.93
CA ASN A 214 37.85 1.14 4.79
C ASN A 214 38.54 1.68 3.54
N SER A 215 37.89 2.56 2.76
CA SER A 215 38.34 2.92 1.40
C SER A 215 38.78 1.66 0.67
N ALA A 216 37.88 0.67 0.55
CA ALA A 216 38.21 -0.74 0.29
C ALA A 216 38.66 -1.05 -1.15
N GLU A 217 39.44 -0.15 -1.73
CA GLU A 217 40.40 -0.50 -2.74
C GLU A 217 41.78 -0.26 -2.16
N PRO A 218 42.74 -1.19 -2.32
CA PRO A 218 44.10 -0.75 -2.47
C PRO A 218 44.04 0.22 -3.65
N GLY A 219 44.10 1.53 -3.38
CA GLY A 219 44.11 2.54 -4.45
C GLY A 219 45.24 2.27 -5.45
N GLY A 220 46.15 1.38 -5.07
CA GLY A 220 47.20 0.80 -5.86
C GLY A 220 47.88 -0.32 -5.09
N ILE A 221 48.75 -1.02 -5.81
CA ILE A 221 49.68 -1.97 -5.22
C ILE A 221 50.97 -1.20 -4.95
N ILE A 222 51.52 -1.35 -3.73
CA ILE A 222 52.86 -0.86 -3.41
C ILE A 222 53.84 -1.95 -3.85
N GLU A 223 54.56 -1.69 -4.93
CA GLU A 223 55.61 -2.57 -5.42
C GLU A 223 56.96 -2.08 -4.89
N VAL A 224 57.63 -2.93 -4.10
CA VAL A 224 58.98 -2.71 -3.61
C VAL A 224 59.97 -3.52 -4.46
N PRO A 225 61.09 -2.92 -4.93
CA PRO A 225 62.00 -3.57 -5.86
C PRO A 225 62.89 -4.64 -5.23
N ASN A 226 63.08 -4.63 -3.90
CA ASN A 226 63.89 -5.60 -3.16
C ASN A 226 63.03 -6.31 -2.10
N HIS A 227 63.45 -7.51 -1.68
CA HIS A 227 62.81 -8.22 -0.57
C HIS A 227 63.02 -7.44 0.74
N LEU A 228 61.92 -7.11 1.41
CA LEU A 228 61.94 -6.53 2.77
C LEU A 228 62.06 -7.65 3.80
N GLY A 229 62.84 -7.44 4.85
CA GLY A 229 62.81 -8.32 6.02
C GLY A 229 61.46 -8.25 6.73
N ASP A 230 61.11 -9.29 7.52
CA ASP A 230 59.81 -9.37 8.21
C ASP A 230 59.54 -8.16 9.12
N ASP A 231 60.57 -7.63 9.79
CA ASP A 231 60.45 -6.46 10.67
C ASP A 231 60.16 -5.17 9.88
N GLU A 232 60.84 -4.95 8.76
CA GLU A 232 60.63 -3.80 7.87
C GLU A 232 59.26 -3.85 7.19
N TYR A 233 58.80 -5.05 6.81
CA TYR A 233 57.47 -5.26 6.26
C TYR A 233 56.37 -4.91 7.28
N ASN A 234 56.53 -5.36 8.53
CA ASN A 234 55.57 -5.08 9.60
C ASN A 234 55.55 -3.58 9.92
N GLU A 235 56.70 -2.92 9.99
CA GLU A 235 56.78 -1.47 10.23
C GLU A 235 56.13 -0.67 9.09
N LEU A 236 56.39 -1.02 7.83
CA LEU A 236 55.78 -0.38 6.66
C LEU A 236 54.25 -0.56 6.67
N ARG A 237 53.77 -1.77 6.97
CA ARG A 237 52.34 -2.08 7.08
C ARG A 237 51.68 -1.27 8.20
N ASP A 238 52.34 -1.16 9.36
CA ASP A 238 51.77 -0.49 10.51
C ASP A 238 51.73 1.03 10.31
N ARG A 239 52.79 1.65 9.75
CA ARG A 239 52.75 3.07 9.33
C ARG A 239 51.67 3.33 8.27
N TRP A 240 51.52 2.44 7.30
CA TRP A 240 50.47 2.55 6.28
C TRP A 240 49.07 2.52 6.90
N ASN A 241 48.83 1.56 7.81
CA ASN A 241 47.57 1.48 8.53
C ASN A 241 47.33 2.72 9.42
N GLU A 242 48.36 3.29 10.04
CA GLU A 242 48.23 4.50 10.85
C GLU A 242 47.82 5.72 10.02
N GLN A 243 48.35 5.84 8.81
CA GLN A 243 48.13 7.01 7.95
C GLN A 243 46.86 6.93 7.10
N HIS A 244 46.39 5.72 6.76
CA HIS A 244 45.35 5.52 5.75
C HIS A 244 44.12 4.75 6.25
N LYS A 245 44.12 4.25 7.49
CA LYS A 245 42.93 3.59 8.06
C LYS A 245 41.90 4.62 8.54
N GLY A 246 40.64 4.39 8.17
CA GLY A 246 39.47 5.14 8.63
C GLY A 246 39.05 6.29 7.71
N ILE A 247 37.76 6.63 7.77
CA ILE A 247 37.10 7.59 6.86
C ILE A 247 37.81 8.95 6.84
N ALA A 248 38.27 9.45 7.98
CA ALA A 248 38.92 10.77 8.08
C ALA A 248 40.29 10.84 7.38
N ASN A 249 40.89 9.70 7.07
CA ASN A 249 42.20 9.56 6.45
C ASN A 249 42.11 9.14 4.97
N ALA A 250 40.88 8.96 4.45
CA ALA A 250 40.64 8.70 3.04
C ALA A 250 41.24 9.83 2.18
N HIS A 251 41.83 9.46 1.05
CA HIS A 251 42.46 10.37 0.08
C HIS A 251 43.75 11.10 0.54
N ARG A 252 44.36 10.71 1.66
CA ARG A 252 45.70 11.23 2.01
C ARG A 252 46.76 10.74 1.02
N VAL A 253 47.60 11.66 0.56
CA VAL A 253 48.74 11.33 -0.30
C VAL A 253 49.77 10.54 0.50
N ALA A 254 50.04 9.31 0.07
CA ALA A 254 51.08 8.48 0.65
C ALA A 254 52.47 8.88 0.11
N ILE A 255 53.47 8.92 0.99
CA ILE A 255 54.87 9.08 0.63
C ILE A 255 55.55 7.72 0.84
N LEU A 256 56.18 7.18 -0.22
CA LEU A 256 56.82 5.87 -0.21
C LEU A 256 58.33 6.04 -0.43
N GLU A 257 59.15 5.64 0.54
CA GLU A 257 60.62 5.77 0.46
C GLU A 257 61.27 4.68 -0.42
N HIS A 258 60.64 3.51 -0.54
CA HIS A 258 61.19 2.33 -1.24
C HIS A 258 60.20 1.63 -2.19
N GLY A 259 59.06 2.24 -2.52
CA GLY A 259 58.02 1.59 -3.32
C GLY A 259 57.43 2.48 -4.40
N THR A 260 56.96 1.86 -5.49
CA THR A 260 56.20 2.54 -6.54
C THR A 260 54.71 2.25 -6.36
N TRP A 261 53.90 3.31 -6.40
CA TRP A 261 52.44 3.18 -6.43
C TRP A 261 51.95 2.79 -7.83
N LYS A 262 51.24 1.67 -7.93
CA LYS A 262 50.55 1.27 -9.17
C LYS A 262 49.05 1.46 -9.03
N ASP A 263 48.55 2.56 -9.59
CA ASP A 263 47.13 2.92 -9.61
C ASP A 263 46.29 1.84 -10.32
N ARG A 264 45.21 1.39 -9.67
CA ARG A 264 44.23 0.49 -10.27
C ARG A 264 43.06 1.32 -10.77
N LYS A 265 42.97 1.52 -12.09
CA LYS A 265 41.82 2.23 -12.69
C LYS A 265 40.51 1.44 -12.51
N PHE A 266 39.50 2.14 -12.01
CA PHE A 266 38.12 1.68 -11.90
C PHE A 266 37.53 1.28 -13.26
N THR A 267 36.78 0.18 -13.26
CA THR A 267 35.89 -0.17 -14.37
C THR A 267 34.50 -0.50 -13.79
N GLN A 268 33.50 0.33 -14.11
CA GLN A 268 32.07 -0.02 -14.14
C GLN A 268 31.30 -0.35 -12.83
N ARG A 269 31.93 -0.37 -11.65
CA ARG A 269 31.27 -0.86 -10.41
C ARG A 269 30.17 0.06 -9.84
N ASP A 270 30.35 1.38 -9.86
CA ASP A 270 29.46 2.30 -9.12
C ASP A 270 28.04 2.43 -9.71
N MET A 271 27.88 2.37 -11.04
CA MET A 271 26.55 2.39 -11.66
C MET A 271 25.76 1.10 -11.40
N GLN A 272 26.43 -0.05 -11.36
CA GLN A 272 25.79 -1.35 -11.13
C GLN A 272 25.20 -1.46 -9.70
N PHE A 273 25.72 -0.71 -8.71
CA PHE A 273 25.20 -0.77 -7.34
C PHE A 273 23.84 -0.08 -7.18
N VAL A 274 23.63 1.07 -7.83
CA VAL A 274 22.35 1.77 -7.79
C VAL A 274 21.27 0.91 -8.44
N GLU A 275 21.59 0.29 -9.58
CA GLU A 275 20.71 -0.65 -10.27
C GLU A 275 20.41 -1.88 -9.40
N LEU A 276 21.42 -2.52 -8.80
CA LEU A 276 21.23 -3.67 -7.93
C LEU A 276 20.34 -3.36 -6.72
N ARG A 277 20.50 -2.17 -6.12
CA ARG A 277 19.65 -1.73 -4.99
C ARG A 277 18.21 -1.52 -5.42
N ASN A 278 17.97 -0.92 -6.58
CA ASN A 278 16.61 -0.68 -7.08
C ASN A 278 15.90 -1.99 -7.47
N VAL A 279 16.60 -2.90 -8.17
CA VAL A 279 16.07 -4.23 -8.50
C VAL A 279 15.69 -4.98 -7.23
N SER A 280 16.55 -4.97 -6.21
CA SER A 280 16.27 -5.68 -4.96
C SER A 280 15.05 -5.11 -4.22
N ARG A 281 14.84 -3.78 -4.25
CA ARG A 281 13.63 -3.17 -3.67
C ARG A 281 12.37 -3.61 -4.40
N GLU A 282 12.45 -3.73 -5.72
CA GLU A 282 11.34 -4.15 -6.56
C GLU A 282 10.98 -5.62 -6.32
N VAL A 283 11.96 -6.51 -6.27
CA VAL A 283 11.74 -7.94 -5.94
C VAL A 283 11.05 -8.10 -4.58
N ILE A 284 11.48 -7.36 -3.55
CA ILE A 284 10.82 -7.37 -2.24
C ILE A 284 9.39 -6.87 -2.37
N ARG A 285 9.15 -5.75 -3.08
CA ARG A 285 7.82 -5.19 -3.27
C ARG A 285 6.87 -6.15 -4.00
N GLU A 286 7.36 -6.77 -5.07
CA GLU A 286 6.62 -7.72 -5.91
C GLU A 286 6.19 -8.96 -5.14
N ALA A 287 7.06 -9.52 -4.29
CA ALA A 287 6.74 -10.68 -3.48
C ALA A 287 5.60 -10.42 -2.46
N PHE A 288 5.41 -9.17 -2.04
CA PHE A 288 4.25 -8.76 -1.24
C PHE A 288 3.07 -8.26 -2.10
N GLY A 289 3.24 -8.06 -3.41
CA GLY A 289 2.23 -7.39 -4.23
C GLY A 289 1.94 -5.94 -3.81
N PHE A 290 2.91 -5.30 -3.15
CA PHE A 290 2.69 -4.01 -2.49
C PHE A 290 2.68 -2.84 -3.50
N PRO A 291 1.68 -1.94 -3.49
CA PRO A 291 1.63 -0.83 -4.44
C PRO A 291 2.81 0.15 -4.31
N LYS A 292 3.46 0.48 -5.44
CA LYS A 292 4.65 1.36 -5.49
C LYS A 292 4.41 2.75 -4.88
N PRO A 293 3.30 3.47 -5.16
CA PRO A 293 3.06 4.82 -4.61
C PRO A 293 3.08 4.85 -3.09
N MET A 294 2.64 3.77 -2.44
CA MET A 294 2.56 3.71 -0.98
C MET A 294 3.93 3.64 -0.31
N LEU A 295 4.98 3.20 -0.99
CA LEU A 295 6.35 3.19 -0.44
C LEU A 295 7.04 4.56 -0.51
N GLY A 296 6.33 5.63 -0.91
CA GLY A 296 6.88 6.97 -1.03
C GLY A 296 7.77 7.15 -2.27
N ALA A 297 7.72 6.21 -3.23
CA ALA A 297 8.31 6.39 -4.54
C ALA A 297 7.41 7.32 -5.37
N VAL A 298 7.92 8.49 -5.74
CA VAL A 298 7.18 9.54 -6.46
C VAL A 298 7.36 9.48 -7.97
N ASP A 299 8.20 8.56 -8.47
CA ASP A 299 8.45 8.41 -9.90
C ASP A 299 7.15 8.03 -10.63
N ASP A 300 6.70 8.89 -11.55
CA ASP A 300 5.52 8.70 -12.40
C ASP A 300 4.18 8.49 -11.66
N VAL A 301 4.05 9.00 -10.43
CA VAL A 301 2.79 8.92 -9.66
C VAL A 301 1.93 10.17 -9.92
N ASN A 302 0.79 9.99 -10.58
CA ASN A 302 -0.30 10.97 -10.58
C ASN A 302 -1.33 10.61 -9.48
N ARG A 303 -2.27 11.52 -9.19
CA ARG A 303 -3.30 11.30 -8.15
C ARG A 303 -4.12 10.03 -8.40
N ALA A 304 -4.56 9.79 -9.64
CA ALA A 304 -5.35 8.62 -9.98
C ALA A 304 -4.61 7.30 -9.67
N ASN A 305 -3.30 7.25 -9.94
CA ASN A 305 -2.45 6.09 -9.63
C ASN A 305 -2.26 5.91 -8.11
N ALA A 306 -2.20 7.01 -7.34
CA ALA A 306 -2.09 6.95 -5.89
C ALA A 306 -3.40 6.44 -5.25
N ASP A 307 -4.54 7.01 -5.64
CA ASP A 307 -5.87 6.65 -5.14
C ASP A 307 -6.17 5.16 -5.47
N ALA A 308 -5.89 4.73 -6.71
CA ALA A 308 -6.01 3.32 -7.09
C ALA A 308 -5.07 2.40 -6.28
N GLY A 309 -3.86 2.86 -5.98
CA GLY A 309 -2.89 2.14 -5.16
C GLY A 309 -3.38 1.92 -3.72
N GLU A 310 -4.02 2.91 -3.12
CA GLU A 310 -4.61 2.81 -1.77
C GLU A 310 -5.75 1.78 -1.73
N VAL A 311 -6.65 1.80 -2.72
CA VAL A 311 -7.74 0.81 -2.84
C VAL A 311 -7.19 -0.60 -3.02
N MET A 312 -6.17 -0.78 -3.88
CA MET A 312 -5.53 -2.08 -4.07
C MET A 312 -4.88 -2.60 -2.78
N PHE A 313 -4.21 -1.72 -2.04
CA PHE A 313 -3.60 -2.08 -0.77
C PHE A 313 -4.63 -2.51 0.27
N ALA A 314 -5.68 -1.71 0.48
CA ALA A 314 -6.73 -2.07 1.43
C ALA A 314 -7.41 -3.39 1.04
N ARG A 315 -7.74 -3.56 -0.24
CA ARG A 315 -8.51 -4.73 -0.74
C ARG A 315 -7.70 -6.03 -0.77
N TRP A 316 -6.45 -5.99 -1.22
CA TRP A 316 -5.67 -7.20 -1.48
C TRP A 316 -4.71 -7.57 -0.35
N LEU A 317 -4.29 -6.59 0.46
CA LEU A 317 -3.36 -6.81 1.57
C LEU A 317 -4.08 -6.78 2.92
N CYS A 318 -4.89 -5.75 3.20
CA CYS A 318 -5.49 -5.61 4.54
C CYS A 318 -6.73 -6.49 4.73
N VAL A 319 -7.70 -6.44 3.81
CA VAL A 319 -8.98 -7.16 3.95
C VAL A 319 -8.82 -8.67 4.15
N PRO A 320 -7.98 -9.41 3.40
CA PRO A 320 -7.82 -10.85 3.62
C PRO A 320 -7.27 -11.19 5.01
N ASP A 321 -6.39 -10.33 5.55
CA ASP A 321 -5.81 -10.51 6.86
C ASP A 321 -6.80 -10.19 7.99
N LEU A 322 -7.62 -9.13 7.80
CA LEU A 322 -8.73 -8.79 8.69
C LEU A 322 -9.82 -9.86 8.69
N GLU A 323 -10.18 -10.43 7.53
CA GLU A 323 -11.10 -11.57 7.47
C GLU A 323 -10.55 -12.78 8.23
N ALA A 324 -9.25 -13.07 8.12
CA ALA A 324 -8.63 -14.15 8.88
C ALA A 324 -8.67 -13.91 10.40
N ILE A 325 -8.49 -12.66 10.84
CA ILE A 325 -8.67 -12.26 12.24
C ILE A 325 -10.14 -12.42 12.65
N LYS A 326 -11.08 -11.95 11.83
CA LYS A 326 -12.52 -12.06 12.07
C LYS A 326 -12.95 -13.51 12.21
N ASP A 327 -12.46 -14.39 11.35
CA ASP A 327 -12.71 -15.83 11.43
C ASP A 327 -12.15 -16.41 12.73
N ALA A 328 -10.94 -16.02 13.14
CA ALA A 328 -10.36 -16.46 14.40
C ALA A 328 -11.16 -15.98 15.62
N LEU A 329 -11.59 -14.72 15.65
CA LEU A 329 -12.42 -14.18 16.71
C LEU A 329 -13.78 -14.90 16.78
N ASN A 330 -14.40 -15.16 15.63
CA ASN A 330 -15.73 -15.76 15.57
C ASN A 330 -15.74 -17.29 15.80
N HIS A 331 -14.70 -17.99 15.35
CA HIS A 331 -14.67 -19.45 15.36
C HIS A 331 -13.73 -20.06 16.40
N GLN A 332 -12.75 -19.30 16.91
CA GLN A 332 -11.84 -19.76 17.94
C GLN A 332 -12.06 -19.04 19.28
N LEU A 333 -12.26 -17.72 19.30
CA LEU A 333 -12.43 -16.96 20.55
C LEU A 333 -13.86 -17.00 21.11
N LEU A 334 -14.87 -16.58 20.36
CA LEU A 334 -16.26 -16.48 20.83
C LEU A 334 -16.81 -17.80 21.43
N PRO A 335 -16.53 -18.99 20.85
CA PRO A 335 -16.99 -20.24 21.44
C PRO A 335 -16.48 -20.51 22.86
N LEU A 336 -15.36 -19.91 23.25
CA LEU A 336 -14.78 -20.07 24.60
C LEU A 336 -15.59 -19.36 25.68
N TYR A 337 -16.52 -18.49 25.30
CA TYR A 337 -17.48 -17.85 26.20
C TYR A 337 -18.77 -18.68 26.37
N GLY A 338 -18.84 -19.86 25.77
CA GLY A 338 -19.97 -20.78 25.91
C GLY A 338 -21.31 -20.11 25.53
N PRO A 339 -22.37 -20.24 26.36
CA PRO A 339 -23.69 -19.69 26.06
C PRO A 339 -23.73 -18.17 25.88
N THR A 340 -22.83 -17.41 26.51
CA THR A 340 -22.86 -15.94 26.40
C THR A 340 -22.30 -15.45 25.06
N GLY A 341 -21.40 -16.23 24.45
CA GLY A 341 -20.90 -15.99 23.09
C GLY A 341 -21.86 -16.45 21.98
N GLU A 342 -22.91 -17.22 22.31
CA GLU A 342 -23.83 -17.73 21.30
C GLU A 342 -24.65 -16.62 20.63
N GLY A 343 -24.73 -16.70 19.30
CA GLY A 343 -25.46 -15.71 18.50
C GLY A 343 -24.76 -14.36 18.39
N LEU A 344 -23.52 -14.23 18.86
CA LEU A 344 -22.68 -13.07 18.63
C LEU A 344 -21.79 -13.26 17.39
N GLU A 345 -21.32 -12.14 16.83
CA GLU A 345 -20.28 -12.10 15.81
C GLU A 345 -19.46 -10.81 15.91
N PHE A 346 -18.15 -10.94 15.79
CA PHE A 346 -17.27 -9.82 15.51
C PHE A 346 -17.33 -9.47 14.02
N ASP A 347 -17.35 -8.18 13.75
CA ASP A 347 -17.15 -7.60 12.42
C ASP A 347 -16.26 -6.37 12.53
N TYR A 348 -15.73 -5.92 11.39
CA TYR A 348 -14.82 -4.78 11.34
C TYR A 348 -15.31 -3.73 10.34
N GLU A 349 -14.90 -2.49 10.54
CA GLU A 349 -15.16 -1.41 9.60
C GLU A 349 -14.35 -1.62 8.31
N ASN A 350 -15.03 -1.64 7.16
CA ASN A 350 -14.35 -1.87 5.89
C ASN A 350 -13.26 -0.80 5.64
N PRO A 351 -11.97 -1.16 5.57
CA PRO A 351 -10.89 -0.19 5.41
C PRO A 351 -10.71 0.25 3.95
N VAL A 352 -11.41 -0.37 2.99
CA VAL A 352 -11.30 -0.01 1.58
C VAL A 352 -11.98 1.34 1.38
N PRO A 353 -11.27 2.37 0.88
CA PRO A 353 -11.88 3.66 0.58
C PRO A 353 -13.04 3.48 -0.41
N ASP A 354 -14.16 4.15 -0.13
CA ASP A 354 -15.29 4.19 -1.04
C ASP A 354 -14.89 4.85 -2.37
N ASP A 355 -15.26 4.22 -3.48
CA ASP A 355 -15.06 4.80 -4.80
C ASP A 355 -16.11 5.89 -5.04
N ARG A 356 -15.82 7.08 -4.54
CA ARG A 356 -16.73 8.23 -4.63
C ARG A 356 -17.13 8.56 -6.07
N GLU A 357 -16.29 8.26 -7.05
CA GLU A 357 -16.59 8.50 -8.46
C GLU A 357 -17.59 7.45 -8.98
N ALA A 358 -17.36 6.16 -8.69
CA ALA A 358 -18.30 5.10 -9.00
C ALA A 358 -19.63 5.28 -8.27
N ASP A 359 -19.61 5.60 -6.97
CA ASP A 359 -20.81 5.85 -6.17
C ASP A 359 -21.58 7.06 -6.70
N SER A 360 -20.89 8.15 -7.05
CA SER A 360 -21.53 9.33 -7.64
C SER A 360 -22.10 9.04 -9.03
N ALA A 361 -21.40 8.25 -9.85
CA ALA A 361 -21.87 7.85 -11.17
C ALA A 361 -23.08 6.93 -11.07
N GLU A 362 -23.07 5.97 -10.13
CA GLU A 362 -24.19 5.08 -9.86
C GLU A 362 -25.40 5.85 -9.32
N LEU A 363 -25.20 6.74 -8.34
CA LEU A 363 -26.25 7.62 -7.83
C LEU A 363 -26.84 8.49 -8.94
N THR A 364 -26.00 9.05 -9.82
CA THR A 364 -26.44 9.83 -10.98
C THR A 364 -27.23 8.95 -11.97
N ALA A 365 -26.79 7.73 -12.22
CA ALA A 365 -27.49 6.79 -13.09
C ALA A 365 -28.86 6.39 -12.52
N ARG A 366 -28.93 6.08 -11.22
CA ARG A 366 -30.19 5.79 -10.51
C ARG A 366 -31.13 7.00 -10.52
N ALA A 367 -30.61 8.21 -10.30
CA ALA A 367 -31.38 9.45 -10.35
C ALA A 367 -31.93 9.74 -11.75
N ASN A 368 -31.11 9.55 -12.79
CA ASN A 368 -31.54 9.70 -14.19
C ASN A 368 -32.59 8.64 -14.57
N ALA A 369 -32.41 7.40 -14.15
CA ALA A 369 -33.40 6.33 -14.37
C ALA A 369 -34.74 6.66 -13.70
N ALA A 370 -34.71 7.14 -12.45
CA ALA A 370 -35.91 7.61 -11.76
C ALA A 370 -36.59 8.78 -12.48
N ALA A 371 -35.82 9.78 -12.92
CA ALA A 371 -36.37 10.93 -13.65
C ALA A 371 -37.06 10.50 -14.96
N VAL A 372 -36.46 9.57 -15.71
CA VAL A 372 -37.05 9.04 -16.95
C VAL A 372 -38.34 8.30 -16.66
N LEU A 373 -38.35 7.36 -15.69
CA LEU A 373 -39.53 6.57 -15.35
C LEU A 373 -40.68 7.47 -14.83
N VAL A 374 -40.39 8.42 -13.94
CA VAL A 374 -41.41 9.36 -13.46
C VAL A 374 -41.96 10.22 -14.60
N SER A 375 -41.11 10.69 -15.53
CA SER A 375 -41.56 11.47 -16.69
C SER A 375 -42.43 10.66 -17.68
N GLN A 376 -42.27 9.34 -17.71
CA GLN A 376 -43.11 8.42 -18.48
C GLN A 376 -44.43 8.07 -17.78
N GLY A 377 -44.69 8.64 -16.60
CA GLY A 377 -45.96 8.49 -15.88
C GLY A 377 -45.98 7.36 -14.85
N PHE A 378 -44.83 6.76 -14.51
CA PHE A 378 -44.74 5.83 -13.38
C PHE A 378 -44.81 6.57 -12.04
N ASP A 379 -45.39 5.92 -11.03
CA ASP A 379 -45.49 6.47 -9.68
C ASP A 379 -44.09 6.75 -9.08
N ALA A 380 -43.94 7.91 -8.45
CA ALA A 380 -42.66 8.38 -7.94
C ALA A 380 -42.15 7.54 -6.77
N ALA A 381 -43.02 7.18 -5.82
CA ALA A 381 -42.63 6.39 -4.65
C ALA A 381 -42.24 4.96 -5.03
N GLY A 382 -43.01 4.33 -5.93
CA GLY A 382 -42.71 3.02 -6.50
C GLY A 382 -41.42 3.02 -7.32
N THR A 383 -41.17 4.09 -8.09
CA THR A 383 -39.94 4.23 -8.89
C THR A 383 -38.69 4.40 -8.02
N LEU A 384 -38.73 5.29 -7.03
CA LEU A 384 -37.62 5.51 -6.10
C LEU A 384 -37.27 4.23 -5.34
N SER A 385 -38.28 3.50 -4.86
CA SER A 385 -38.08 2.19 -4.24
C SER A 385 -37.48 1.16 -5.21
N ALA A 386 -37.87 1.18 -6.48
CA ALA A 386 -37.37 0.24 -7.48
C ALA A 386 -35.92 0.51 -7.90
N VAL A 387 -35.50 1.78 -7.95
CA VAL A 387 -34.12 2.17 -8.26
C VAL A 387 -33.22 2.29 -7.02
N GLY A 388 -33.74 1.99 -5.83
CA GLY A 388 -32.99 2.01 -4.57
C GLY A 388 -32.59 3.42 -4.12
N LEU A 389 -33.44 4.42 -4.39
CA LEU A 389 -33.30 5.79 -3.87
C LEU A 389 -34.29 6.01 -2.71
N PRO A 390 -33.92 6.81 -1.69
CA PRO A 390 -34.81 7.12 -0.57
C PRO A 390 -36.02 7.92 -1.06
N ASP A 391 -37.17 7.71 -0.42
CA ASP A 391 -38.35 8.53 -0.64
C ASP A 391 -38.12 9.95 -0.08
N ILE A 392 -38.40 10.97 -0.89
CA ILE A 392 -38.26 12.37 -0.50
C ILE A 392 -39.67 12.98 -0.55
N PRO A 393 -40.34 13.18 0.60
CA PRO A 393 -41.69 13.71 0.61
C PRO A 393 -41.71 15.14 0.07
N HIS A 394 -42.51 15.37 -0.97
CA HIS A 394 -42.71 16.68 -1.57
C HIS A 394 -43.53 17.57 -0.62
N THR A 395 -42.98 18.72 -0.20
CA THR A 395 -43.60 19.64 0.80
C THR A 395 -44.78 20.46 0.26
N GLY A 396 -45.28 20.16 -0.94
CA GLY A 396 -46.52 20.73 -1.47
C GLY A 396 -46.41 22.16 -2.02
N ARG A 397 -45.23 22.78 -2.06
CA ARG A 397 -45.03 23.97 -2.91
C ARG A 397 -44.78 23.52 -4.34
N PRO A 398 -45.69 23.77 -5.31
CA PRO A 398 -45.35 23.56 -6.70
C PRO A 398 -44.19 24.49 -7.06
N ALA A 399 -43.15 23.97 -7.71
CA ALA A 399 -42.27 24.82 -8.49
C ALA A 399 -43.16 25.64 -9.44
N PRO A 400 -42.97 26.96 -9.59
CA PRO A 400 -43.75 27.72 -10.56
C PRO A 400 -43.56 27.04 -11.91
N ALA A 401 -44.66 26.56 -12.49
CA ALA A 401 -44.65 25.94 -13.79
C ALA A 401 -44.04 26.95 -14.78
N GLN A 402 -42.84 26.65 -15.28
CA GLN A 402 -42.31 27.38 -16.42
C GLN A 402 -43.19 27.00 -17.60
N SER A 403 -44.16 27.84 -17.90
CA SER A 403 -44.88 27.77 -19.16
C SER A 403 -43.86 27.95 -20.28
N ALA A 404 -43.67 26.92 -21.10
CA ALA A 404 -42.98 27.03 -22.37
C ALA A 404 -43.74 28.04 -23.24
N GLY A 405 -43.31 29.31 -23.21
CA GLY A 405 -43.69 30.31 -24.18
C GLY A 405 -43.00 30.04 -25.53
N PRO A 406 -43.51 30.58 -26.65
CA PRO A 406 -42.98 30.28 -27.97
C PRO A 406 -41.53 30.75 -28.12
N ALA A 407 -40.85 30.13 -29.09
CA ALA A 407 -39.41 30.05 -29.31
C ALA A 407 -38.66 31.38 -29.58
N ASP A 408 -38.74 32.35 -28.67
CA ASP A 408 -37.97 33.60 -28.72
C ASP A 408 -36.78 33.61 -27.74
N GLY A 409 -36.74 32.64 -26.81
CA GLY A 409 -35.72 32.55 -25.77
C GLY A 409 -34.35 32.04 -26.25
N TRP A 410 -34.29 31.19 -27.29
CA TRP A 410 -33.01 30.70 -27.82
C TRP A 410 -32.21 31.82 -28.50
N ALA A 411 -32.87 32.71 -29.24
CA ALA A 411 -32.20 33.84 -29.90
C ALA A 411 -31.64 34.85 -28.88
N ALA A 412 -32.38 35.14 -27.80
CA ALA A 412 -31.95 36.03 -26.73
C ALA A 412 -30.88 35.40 -25.81
N ALA A 413 -30.99 34.10 -25.51
CA ALA A 413 -30.01 33.38 -24.68
C ALA A 413 -28.69 33.15 -25.42
N VAL A 414 -28.71 32.94 -26.74
CA VAL A 414 -27.49 32.87 -27.55
C VAL A 414 -26.83 34.25 -27.62
N ALA A 415 -27.60 35.34 -27.79
CA ALA A 415 -27.05 36.70 -27.80
C ALA A 415 -26.33 37.08 -26.49
N GLY A 416 -26.84 36.64 -25.33
CA GLY A 416 -26.20 36.87 -24.02
C GLY A 416 -25.00 35.98 -23.71
N LEU A 417 -24.87 34.82 -24.37
CA LEU A 417 -23.73 33.90 -24.20
C LEU A 417 -22.59 34.15 -25.19
N THR A 418 -22.80 34.95 -26.23
CA THR A 418 -21.79 35.18 -27.28
C THR A 418 -21.09 36.54 -27.23
N GLY A 419 -21.52 37.49 -26.40
CA GLY A 419 -20.91 38.82 -26.30
C GLY A 419 -19.77 38.89 -25.28
N ASP A 420 -20.12 38.95 -24.00
CA ASP A 420 -19.20 39.48 -22.99
C ASP A 420 -18.24 38.43 -22.37
N GLY A 421 -18.64 37.16 -22.35
CA GLY A 421 -17.82 36.06 -21.78
C GLY A 421 -16.74 35.53 -22.73
N ILE A 422 -16.91 35.73 -24.04
CA ILE A 422 -15.97 35.23 -25.06
C ILE A 422 -14.74 36.15 -25.14
N GLU A 423 -14.92 37.47 -25.06
CA GLU A 423 -13.80 38.43 -25.10
C GLU A 423 -12.86 38.28 -23.90
N ALA A 424 -13.40 38.05 -22.69
CA ALA A 424 -12.60 37.82 -21.48
C ALA A 424 -11.76 36.52 -21.53
N ALA A 425 -12.14 35.56 -22.38
CA ALA A 425 -11.44 34.30 -22.58
C ALA A 425 -10.40 34.35 -23.72
N MET A 426 -10.35 35.43 -24.50
CA MET A 426 -9.42 35.58 -25.63
C MET A 426 -8.09 36.19 -25.18
N ARG A 427 -7.08 35.34 -24.98
CA ARG A 427 -5.78 35.72 -24.39
C ARG A 427 -4.73 36.20 -25.39
N TRP A 428 -4.99 36.13 -26.69
CA TRP A 428 -4.04 36.46 -27.75
C TRP A 428 -4.68 37.41 -28.77
N GLU A 429 -3.90 38.30 -29.35
CA GLU A 429 -4.37 39.34 -30.29
C GLU A 429 -3.36 39.51 -31.42
N ALA A 430 -3.86 39.55 -32.65
CA ALA A 430 -3.08 39.93 -33.81
C ALA A 430 -2.83 41.44 -33.79
N VAL A 431 -1.57 41.84 -33.94
CA VAL A 431 -1.13 43.23 -33.98
C VAL A 431 -0.32 43.44 -35.24
N ALA A 432 -0.73 44.42 -36.04
CA ALA A 432 -0.04 44.92 -37.21
C ALA A 432 0.54 46.30 -36.93
N GLU A 433 1.75 46.56 -37.41
CA GLU A 433 2.27 47.92 -37.50
C GLU A 433 1.78 48.53 -38.81
N ILE A 434 0.82 49.46 -38.73
CA ILE A 434 0.16 50.04 -39.91
C ILE A 434 0.97 51.23 -40.45
N ASP A 435 1.50 51.06 -41.66
CA ASP A 435 2.21 52.04 -42.46
C ASP A 435 1.83 51.94 -43.95
N ASP A 436 2.43 52.76 -44.81
CA ASP A 436 2.18 52.77 -46.27
C ASP A 436 2.55 51.43 -46.97
N ASN A 437 3.27 50.52 -46.29
CA ASN A 437 3.71 49.23 -46.82
C ASN A 437 2.96 48.03 -46.24
N THR A 438 1.94 48.28 -45.41
CA THR A 438 1.13 47.23 -44.79
C THR A 438 0.15 46.63 -45.80
N CYS A 439 0.19 45.31 -46.00
CA CYS A 439 -0.72 44.68 -46.95
C CYS A 439 -2.15 44.63 -46.41
N LYS A 440 -3.13 44.68 -47.31
CA LYS A 440 -4.55 44.71 -46.95
C LYS A 440 -4.99 43.57 -46.01
N PRO A 441 -4.61 42.29 -46.22
CA PRO A 441 -4.95 41.21 -45.29
C PRO A 441 -4.38 41.39 -43.88
N CYS A 442 -3.25 42.10 -43.77
CA CYS A 442 -2.61 42.40 -42.49
C CYS A 442 -3.35 43.51 -41.75
N ALA A 443 -3.70 44.58 -42.45
CA ALA A 443 -4.52 45.67 -41.90
C ALA A 443 -5.92 45.18 -41.50
N ASP A 444 -6.54 44.33 -42.33
CA ASP A 444 -7.89 43.81 -42.07
C ASP A 444 -7.92 42.81 -40.87
N ASN A 445 -6.77 42.26 -40.47
CA ASN A 445 -6.67 41.28 -39.39
C ASN A 445 -6.07 41.86 -38.09
N ASP A 446 -5.72 43.16 -38.08
CA ASP A 446 -5.27 43.86 -36.89
C ASP A 446 -6.37 43.90 -35.81
N GLY A 447 -6.01 43.65 -34.56
CA GLY A 447 -6.95 43.55 -33.43
C GLY A 447 -7.73 42.23 -33.33
N LYS A 448 -7.54 41.27 -34.25
CA LYS A 448 -8.23 39.97 -34.18
C LYS A 448 -7.77 39.16 -32.97
N THR A 449 -8.71 38.74 -32.13
CA THR A 449 -8.41 38.00 -30.90
C THR A 449 -8.56 36.49 -31.06
N TYR A 450 -7.79 35.74 -30.25
CA TYR A 450 -7.74 34.29 -30.23
C TYR A 450 -7.84 33.74 -28.81
N ARG A 451 -8.55 32.62 -28.65
CA ARG A 451 -8.76 31.95 -27.35
C ARG A 451 -7.49 31.37 -26.73
N ASN A 452 -6.60 30.79 -27.56
CA ASN A 452 -5.36 30.17 -27.10
C ASN A 452 -4.25 30.29 -28.16
N ARG A 453 -3.00 30.04 -27.74
CA ARG A 453 -1.80 30.16 -28.59
C ARG A 453 -1.85 29.24 -29.80
N ALA A 454 -2.37 28.01 -29.65
CA ALA A 454 -2.45 27.05 -30.73
C ALA A 454 -3.38 27.53 -31.86
N ALA A 455 -4.52 28.15 -31.51
CA ALA A 455 -5.44 28.72 -32.47
C ALA A 455 -4.81 29.89 -33.24
N ALA A 456 -4.09 30.78 -32.55
CA ALA A 456 -3.37 31.88 -33.18
C ALA A 456 -2.26 31.40 -34.11
N TYR A 457 -1.53 30.35 -33.73
CA TYR A 457 -0.37 29.85 -34.48
C TYR A 457 -0.75 29.10 -35.76
N ARG A 458 -2.04 28.78 -35.97
CA ARG A 458 -2.55 28.32 -37.26
C ARG A 458 -2.59 29.45 -38.30
N ASP A 459 -2.92 30.65 -37.86
CA ASP A 459 -2.97 31.85 -38.70
C ASP A 459 -1.59 32.54 -38.78
N TYR A 460 -0.76 32.37 -37.74
CA TYR A 460 0.57 32.97 -37.58
C TYR A 460 1.61 31.94 -37.12
N PRO A 461 2.14 31.11 -38.02
CA PRO A 461 3.13 30.09 -37.68
C PRO A 461 4.33 30.69 -36.94
N GLY A 462 4.62 30.20 -35.74
CA GLY A 462 5.71 30.73 -34.91
C GLY A 462 5.42 32.05 -34.19
N GLY A 463 4.24 32.66 -34.39
CA GLY A 463 3.79 33.89 -33.72
C GLY A 463 3.97 35.17 -34.54
N SER A 464 4.53 35.09 -35.74
CA SER A 464 4.72 36.18 -36.69
C SER A 464 4.53 35.67 -38.11
N GLY A 465 4.15 36.54 -39.05
CA GLY A 465 3.95 36.13 -40.43
C GLY A 465 2.56 35.52 -40.62
N TYR A 466 1.60 36.35 -41.01
CA TYR A 466 0.26 35.89 -41.32
C TYR A 466 0.29 34.99 -42.56
N VAL A 467 -0.33 33.80 -42.48
CA VAL A 467 -0.30 32.80 -43.58
C VAL A 467 -0.81 33.37 -44.92
N LYS A 468 -1.70 34.35 -44.87
CA LYS A 468 -2.27 35.01 -46.07
C LYS A 468 -1.67 36.38 -46.35
N CYS A 469 -0.45 36.65 -45.87
CA CYS A 469 0.23 37.91 -46.14
C CYS A 469 0.64 38.01 -47.60
N VAL A 470 0.01 38.91 -48.35
CA VAL A 470 0.38 39.20 -49.75
C VAL A 470 1.55 40.17 -49.87
N GLY A 471 1.95 40.84 -48.77
CA GLY A 471 3.13 41.72 -48.76
C GLY A 471 4.43 40.97 -49.10
N ALA A 472 4.50 39.69 -48.72
CA ALA A 472 5.61 38.80 -49.06
C ALA A 472 5.78 38.60 -50.58
N GLU A 473 4.70 38.66 -51.36
CA GLU A 473 4.73 38.52 -52.82
C GLU A 473 5.37 39.73 -53.51
N TYR A 474 5.41 40.89 -52.82
CA TYR A 474 6.04 42.12 -53.28
C TYR A 474 7.41 42.39 -52.61
N GLY A 475 7.99 41.37 -51.95
CA GLY A 475 9.32 41.46 -51.31
C GLY A 475 9.32 42.13 -49.94
N ASN A 476 8.15 42.40 -49.34
CA ASN A 476 8.04 42.98 -48.00
C ASN A 476 7.85 41.88 -46.94
N GLU A 477 8.56 41.98 -45.81
CA GLU A 477 8.33 41.09 -44.68
C GLU A 477 6.94 41.32 -44.06
N CYS A 478 6.32 40.25 -43.57
CA CYS A 478 5.01 40.35 -42.93
C CYS A 478 5.14 41.04 -41.56
N ARG A 479 4.53 42.23 -41.44
CA ARG A 479 4.53 43.04 -40.23
C ARG A 479 3.46 42.68 -39.20
N CYS A 480 2.67 41.64 -39.48
CA CYS A 480 1.66 41.15 -38.55
C CYS A 480 2.20 40.05 -37.66
N LYS A 481 1.94 40.16 -36.36
CA LYS A 481 2.30 39.18 -35.34
C LYS A 481 1.19 38.99 -34.34
N VAL A 482 1.26 37.94 -33.54
CA VAL A 482 0.30 37.73 -32.44
C VAL A 482 1.02 37.89 -31.12
N VAL A 483 0.45 38.74 -30.26
CA VAL A 483 0.92 38.96 -28.89
C VAL A 483 -0.11 38.47 -27.88
N LYS A 484 0.34 38.17 -26.67
CA LYS A 484 -0.55 37.82 -25.56
C LYS A 484 -1.11 39.10 -24.96
N ARG A 485 -2.44 39.22 -24.85
CA ARG A 485 -3.10 40.37 -24.19
C ARG A 485 -2.71 40.38 -22.71
N ARG A 486 -2.17 41.52 -22.22
CA ARG A 486 -2.01 41.75 -20.77
C ARG A 486 -3.38 42.15 -20.19
N LYS A 487 -3.69 41.69 -18.98
CA LYS A 487 -4.90 42.07 -18.26
C LYS A 487 -4.70 43.52 -17.82
N THR A 488 -5.42 44.46 -18.43
CA THR A 488 -5.42 45.87 -18.00
C THR A 488 -6.02 45.95 -16.60
N GLY A 489 -5.22 46.39 -15.64
CA GLY A 489 -5.57 46.46 -14.22
C GLY A 489 -4.38 46.16 -13.31
N ASP A 490 -3.26 46.85 -13.55
CA ASP A 490 -2.15 47.11 -12.63
C ASP A 490 -1.18 48.03 -13.41
N ASP A 491 -1.55 49.31 -13.48
CA ASP A 491 -0.72 50.52 -13.66
C ASP A 491 -1.62 51.64 -14.25
N GLU A 492 -1.79 52.70 -13.44
CA GLU A 492 -2.64 53.92 -13.57
C GLU A 492 -4.14 53.82 -13.30
#